data_AF-A0A8H4B1F3-F1
#
_entry.id   AF-A0A8H4B1F3-F1
#
_cell.length_a   1.000
_cell.length_b   1.000
_cell.length_c   1.000
_cell.angle_alpha   90.00
_cell.angle_beta   90.00
_cell.angle_gamma   90.00
#
_symmetry.space_group_name_H-M   'P 1'
#
loop_
_entity.id
_entity.type
_entity.pdbx_description
1 polymer ?
#
loop_
_entity_poly.entity_id
_entity_poly.type
_entity_poly.pdbx_seq_one_letter_code
_entity_poly.pdbx_strand_id
1 'polypeptide(L)'
;MSTLLNLICESRVYTSPVTTLVLENIVHNRYLPLVVKDFDDHWIIEFLTLYGYCVQKSSFIVLESSKFIIVTPKIVRDIIRYKELLLPLNCQSLTERNDYIILLLRFVLRDNAFTKLFGVPLVPVNCIYFSAFGIQHYYLALPSDLQFFPTIGFDVLITEELPDDIKSIFESDNFQSANKIKKLDLDSFNCLFRHELSHAPIRNWDPDTTTTFLNRRWLENLWKRISQFVTQDLKLLRNYPLIPIITTTTNNYYHIYDLIPIKNELPILRFPKRKDGIMNVLKKLGVLFTEEFRIDTMKKFIWDWNLLMIIKAIEKSRYINKTSMNSLFQPICNKEKDQLREYIVTNLSEIYQKDQFIDENIKDILCQLPIWPTYSADGSYIAAYCGWLVPHGLPYFQANLLSSKTNHINYKKPDEKNLLKILNVVESNYTQYLFSIFKNLDFVRPDDPDYLEFIKEFLRLPTLLHPSWLCEYRFIPNNTKTELRFARELYDDRILLFTTVFAGSDVLIAPKLRCGWLSNVLVSLGFNDKVDDEIFIRLAFEIENLYNLPSPLIYSIMLEY
;
A
#
# COMPACT_ATOMS: atom_id res chain seq x y z
N MET A 1 -19.56 -26.65 23.17
CA MET A 1 -19.63 -27.90 22.39
C MET A 1 -20.92 -28.71 22.61
N SER A 2 -21.71 -28.54 23.69
CA SER A 2 -22.96 -29.31 23.89
C SER A 2 -24.24 -28.65 23.36
N THR A 3 -24.18 -27.43 22.83
CA THR A 3 -25.39 -26.69 22.42
C THR A 3 -25.72 -26.78 20.92
N LEU A 4 -24.78 -27.19 20.06
CA LEU A 4 -25.02 -27.38 18.62
C LEU A 4 -25.57 -28.78 18.27
N LEU A 5 -25.33 -29.78 19.12
CA LEU A 5 -25.82 -31.15 18.96
C LEU A 5 -27.33 -31.29 19.20
N ASN A 6 -27.96 -30.35 19.92
CA ASN A 6 -29.40 -30.40 20.19
C ASN A 6 -30.28 -29.81 19.08
N LEU A 7 -29.71 -29.11 18.09
CA LEU A 7 -30.48 -28.51 16.99
C LEU A 7 -30.59 -29.38 15.73
N ILE A 8 -29.84 -30.48 15.66
CA ILE A 8 -29.89 -31.44 14.54
C ILE A 8 -30.83 -32.63 14.85
N CYS A 9 -31.19 -32.86 16.11
CA CYS A 9 -32.13 -33.92 16.51
C CYS A 9 -33.62 -33.58 16.29
N GLU A 10 -33.97 -32.39 15.79
CA GLU A 10 -35.36 -32.00 15.54
C GLU A 10 -35.62 -31.58 14.08
N SER A 11 -35.14 -32.34 13.10
CA SER A 11 -35.70 -32.25 11.75
C SER A 11 -36.90 -33.18 11.64
N ARG A 12 -38.08 -32.60 11.92
CA ARG A 12 -39.40 -33.21 11.72
C ARG A 12 -39.48 -33.84 10.33
N VAL A 13 -39.77 -35.13 10.34
CA VAL A 13 -40.22 -35.94 9.21
C VAL A 13 -41.42 -35.24 8.54
N TYR A 14 -41.19 -34.57 7.41
CA TYR A 14 -42.24 -34.19 6.49
C TYR A 14 -42.43 -35.32 5.48
N THR A 15 -43.40 -36.19 5.75
CA THR A 15 -43.89 -37.21 4.82
C THR A 15 -44.78 -36.54 3.77
N SER A 16 -44.45 -36.73 2.50
CA SER A 16 -45.42 -36.57 1.41
C SER A 16 -46.36 -37.80 1.41
N PRO A 17 -47.69 -37.62 1.33
CA PRO A 17 -48.65 -38.72 1.43
C PRO A 17 -48.58 -39.73 0.28
N VAL A 18 -47.94 -39.39 -0.85
CA VAL A 18 -47.86 -40.28 -2.02
C VAL A 18 -46.71 -41.30 -1.90
N THR A 19 -45.68 -41.01 -1.10
CA THR A 19 -44.52 -41.91 -0.89
C THR A 19 -44.78 -42.94 0.22
N THR A 20 -45.68 -42.63 1.15
CA THR A 20 -46.11 -43.52 2.25
C THR A 20 -46.76 -44.80 1.71
N LEU A 21 -47.52 -44.72 0.61
CA LEU A 21 -48.20 -45.84 -0.04
C LEU A 21 -47.28 -46.88 -0.71
N VAL A 22 -46.06 -46.49 -1.13
CA VAL A 22 -45.09 -47.44 -1.71
C VAL A 22 -44.31 -48.17 -0.62
N LEU A 23 -44.01 -47.46 0.48
CA LEU A 23 -43.40 -48.06 1.68
C LEU A 23 -44.35 -49.02 2.38
N GLU A 24 -45.66 -48.72 2.48
CA GLU A 24 -46.63 -49.67 3.02
C GLU A 24 -46.66 -50.99 2.23
N ASN A 25 -46.50 -50.95 0.90
CA ASN A 25 -46.50 -52.17 0.08
C ASN A 25 -45.19 -52.98 0.12
N ILE A 26 -44.03 -52.40 0.45
CA ILE A 26 -42.76 -53.14 0.61
C ILE A 26 -42.52 -53.53 2.08
N VAL A 27 -42.99 -52.70 3.03
CA VAL A 27 -42.90 -52.97 4.48
C VAL A 27 -43.96 -53.99 4.92
N HIS A 28 -45.14 -54.08 4.28
CA HIS A 28 -46.08 -55.19 4.48
C HIS A 28 -45.73 -56.47 3.71
N ASN A 29 -44.88 -56.42 2.68
CA ASN A 29 -44.43 -57.58 1.92
C ASN A 29 -43.03 -58.08 2.35
N ARG A 30 -42.72 -58.12 3.65
CA ARG A 30 -41.53 -58.87 4.15
C ARG A 30 -41.58 -60.37 3.83
N TYR A 31 -42.71 -60.87 3.32
CA TYR A 31 -42.96 -62.28 3.02
C TYR A 31 -42.66 -62.69 1.58
N LEU A 32 -42.46 -61.74 0.65
CA LEU A 32 -42.07 -62.04 -0.72
C LEU A 32 -40.55 -62.08 -0.83
N PRO A 33 -39.95 -63.20 -1.29
CA PRO A 33 -38.51 -63.29 -1.44
C PRO A 33 -38.01 -62.29 -2.49
N LEU A 34 -36.93 -61.59 -2.16
CA LEU A 34 -36.18 -60.78 -3.12
C LEU A 34 -35.29 -61.71 -3.93
N VAL A 35 -35.22 -61.54 -5.25
CA VAL A 35 -34.38 -62.37 -6.13
C VAL A 35 -33.34 -61.50 -6.81
N VAL A 36 -32.07 -61.87 -6.67
CA VAL A 36 -30.96 -61.27 -7.43
C VAL A 36 -30.76 -62.06 -8.71
N LYS A 37 -30.96 -61.39 -9.85
CA LYS A 37 -30.95 -62.05 -11.16
C LYS A 37 -29.52 -62.25 -11.67
N ASP A 38 -28.70 -61.22 -11.59
CA ASP A 38 -27.36 -61.17 -12.15
C ASP A 38 -26.33 -61.73 -11.17
N PHE A 39 -25.48 -62.62 -11.66
CA PHE A 39 -24.49 -63.32 -10.84
C PHE A 39 -23.49 -62.35 -10.20
N ASP A 40 -23.11 -61.30 -10.92
CA ASP A 40 -22.17 -60.27 -10.48
C ASP A 40 -22.70 -59.42 -9.32
N ASP A 41 -24.01 -59.42 -9.09
CA ASP A 41 -24.65 -58.68 -8.00
C ASP A 41 -24.96 -59.55 -6.78
N HIS A 42 -24.56 -60.84 -6.77
CA HIS A 42 -24.85 -61.74 -5.65
C HIS A 42 -24.29 -61.27 -4.30
N TRP A 43 -23.27 -60.40 -4.28
CA TRP A 43 -22.76 -59.78 -3.05
C TRP A 43 -23.83 -58.95 -2.32
N ILE A 44 -24.85 -58.44 -3.03
CA ILE A 44 -25.93 -57.63 -2.46
C ILE A 44 -26.90 -58.45 -1.60
N ILE A 45 -26.88 -59.78 -1.74
CA ILE A 45 -27.68 -60.70 -0.91
C ILE A 45 -27.26 -60.56 0.55
N GLU A 46 -25.95 -60.53 0.82
CA GLU A 46 -25.41 -60.35 2.17
C GLU A 46 -25.85 -59.00 2.72
N PHE A 47 -25.72 -57.92 1.94
CA PHE A 47 -26.19 -56.59 2.30
C PHE A 47 -27.66 -56.56 2.72
N LEU A 48 -28.56 -57.04 1.85
CA LEU A 48 -30.00 -56.98 2.08
C LEU A 48 -30.45 -57.87 3.25
N THR A 49 -29.72 -58.95 3.50
CA THR A 49 -29.97 -59.83 4.66
C THR A 49 -29.71 -59.10 5.99
N LEU A 50 -28.72 -58.20 6.05
CA LEU A 50 -28.47 -57.35 7.23
C LEU A 50 -29.66 -56.45 7.59
N TYR A 51 -30.44 -56.06 6.58
CA TYR A 51 -31.66 -55.27 6.77
C TYR A 51 -32.91 -56.11 7.06
N GLY A 52 -32.76 -57.44 7.20
CA GLY A 52 -33.81 -58.39 7.55
C GLY A 52 -34.66 -58.87 6.37
N TYR A 53 -34.19 -58.75 5.13
CA TYR A 53 -34.91 -59.24 3.95
C TYR A 53 -34.51 -60.69 3.61
N CYS A 54 -35.47 -61.51 3.21
CA CYS A 54 -35.21 -62.84 2.65
C CYS A 54 -34.82 -62.70 1.17
N VAL A 55 -33.59 -63.06 0.82
CA VAL A 55 -33.05 -62.88 -0.55
C VAL A 55 -32.53 -64.20 -1.11
N GLN A 56 -32.85 -64.50 -2.36
CA GLN A 56 -32.52 -65.75 -3.06
C GLN A 56 -31.74 -65.48 -4.36
N LYS A 57 -30.89 -66.44 -4.75
CA LYS A 57 -30.17 -66.45 -6.02
C LYS A 57 -31.06 -66.98 -7.13
N SER A 58 -31.01 -66.38 -8.33
CA SER A 58 -31.89 -66.78 -9.45
C SER A 58 -31.62 -68.17 -10.02
N SER A 59 -30.50 -68.81 -9.66
CA SER A 59 -30.04 -70.08 -10.23
C SER A 59 -30.93 -71.31 -9.97
N PHE A 60 -32.06 -71.17 -9.27
CA PHE A 60 -32.90 -72.29 -8.84
C PHE A 60 -34.42 -72.14 -9.10
N ILE A 61 -34.89 -71.10 -9.81
CA ILE A 61 -36.33 -70.84 -9.91
C ILE A 61 -36.79 -70.83 -11.37
N VAL A 62 -37.64 -71.79 -11.74
CA VAL A 62 -38.55 -71.67 -12.90
C VAL A 62 -39.57 -70.60 -12.52
N LEU A 63 -39.41 -69.39 -13.04
CA LEU A 63 -40.08 -68.17 -12.55
C LEU A 63 -41.56 -68.13 -12.98
N GLU A 64 -42.50 -68.44 -12.09
CA GLU A 64 -43.82 -67.82 -12.11
C GLU A 64 -43.66 -66.36 -11.63
N SER A 65 -43.84 -65.39 -12.51
CA SER A 65 -43.54 -63.96 -12.30
C SER A 65 -44.35 -63.26 -11.18
N SER A 66 -45.21 -63.98 -10.46
CA SER A 66 -46.12 -63.44 -9.44
C SER A 66 -45.69 -63.66 -7.98
N LYS A 67 -44.58 -64.36 -7.70
CA LYS A 67 -44.21 -64.78 -6.33
C LYS A 67 -42.88 -64.24 -5.78
N PHE A 68 -42.24 -63.29 -6.44
CA PHE A 68 -40.98 -62.69 -5.96
C PHE A 68 -40.79 -61.28 -6.51
N ILE A 69 -39.87 -60.52 -5.91
CA ILE A 69 -39.50 -59.18 -6.37
C ILE A 69 -38.04 -59.19 -6.81
N ILE A 70 -37.75 -58.75 -8.04
CA ILE A 70 -36.38 -58.64 -8.53
C ILE A 70 -35.68 -57.48 -7.81
N VAL A 71 -34.49 -57.74 -7.26
CA VAL A 71 -33.66 -56.69 -6.65
C VAL A 71 -33.24 -55.70 -7.74
N THR A 72 -33.59 -54.43 -7.55
CA THR A 72 -33.25 -53.33 -8.47
C THR A 72 -32.56 -52.20 -7.71
N PRO A 73 -31.81 -51.33 -8.40
CA PRO A 73 -31.23 -50.12 -7.80
C PRO A 73 -32.25 -49.28 -7.02
N LYS A 74 -33.48 -49.16 -7.53
CA LYS A 74 -34.59 -48.47 -6.86
C LYS A 74 -34.89 -49.05 -5.48
N ILE A 75 -35.07 -50.37 -5.38
CA ILE A 75 -35.40 -51.04 -4.11
C ILE A 75 -34.28 -50.80 -3.10
N VAL A 76 -33.03 -50.95 -3.53
CA VAL A 76 -31.87 -50.77 -2.65
C VAL A 76 -31.78 -49.34 -2.15
N ARG A 77 -31.96 -48.33 -3.02
CA ARG A 77 -32.05 -46.92 -2.61
C ARG A 77 -33.16 -46.67 -1.58
N ASP A 78 -34.34 -47.25 -1.82
CA ASP A 78 -35.48 -47.07 -0.91
C ASP A 78 -35.25 -47.73 0.46
N ILE A 79 -34.53 -48.85 0.52
CA ILE A 79 -34.16 -49.53 1.77
C ILE A 79 -33.17 -48.69 2.59
N ILE A 80 -32.13 -48.17 1.95
CA ILE A 80 -31.04 -47.45 2.64
C ILE A 80 -31.38 -45.99 2.97
N ARG A 81 -32.36 -45.39 2.28
CA ARG A 81 -32.75 -43.98 2.52
C ARG A 81 -33.29 -43.73 3.93
N TYR A 82 -33.89 -44.74 4.56
CA TYR A 82 -34.61 -44.60 5.83
C TYR A 82 -34.02 -45.42 6.98
N LYS A 83 -32.83 -45.98 6.79
CA LYS A 83 -32.14 -46.80 7.78
C LYS A 83 -30.68 -46.38 7.85
N GLU A 84 -30.06 -46.56 9.02
CA GLU A 84 -28.60 -46.43 9.13
C GLU A 84 -27.93 -47.39 8.15
N LEU A 85 -26.85 -46.94 7.52
CA LEU A 85 -26.11 -47.74 6.57
C LEU A 85 -25.41 -48.90 7.31
N LEU A 86 -26.03 -50.07 7.31
CA LEU A 86 -25.47 -51.31 7.79
C LEU A 86 -24.51 -51.87 6.74
N LEU A 87 -23.29 -52.19 7.16
CA LEU A 87 -22.27 -52.82 6.33
C LEU A 87 -21.97 -54.23 6.84
N PRO A 88 -21.52 -55.15 5.98
CA PRO A 88 -21.22 -56.52 6.39
C PRO A 88 -20.24 -56.57 7.56
N LEU A 89 -20.51 -57.47 8.52
CA LEU A 89 -19.64 -57.72 9.68
C LEU A 89 -18.23 -58.19 9.29
N ASN A 90 -18.05 -58.63 8.03
CA ASN A 90 -16.80 -59.14 7.49
C ASN A 90 -15.82 -58.04 7.06
N CYS A 91 -16.22 -56.75 7.05
CA CYS A 91 -15.29 -55.65 6.81
C CYS A 91 -14.38 -55.46 8.04
N GLN A 92 -13.17 -56.00 7.99
CA GLN A 92 -12.19 -55.93 9.10
C GLN A 92 -11.31 -54.68 9.00
N SER A 93 -11.20 -54.09 7.81
CA SER A 93 -10.41 -52.88 7.55
C SER A 93 -11.25 -51.73 6.96
N LEU A 94 -10.73 -50.50 7.10
CA LEU A 94 -11.33 -49.30 6.50
C LEU A 94 -11.37 -49.40 4.96
N THR A 95 -10.36 -50.05 4.36
CA THR A 95 -10.26 -50.26 2.92
C THR A 95 -11.38 -51.15 2.39
N GLU A 96 -11.61 -52.31 3.02
CA GLU A 96 -12.68 -53.23 2.62
C GLU A 96 -14.06 -52.58 2.77
N ARG A 97 -14.22 -51.75 3.80
CA ARG A 97 -15.44 -50.97 4.02
C ARG A 97 -15.69 -50.01 2.86
N ASN A 98 -14.67 -49.26 2.45
CA ASN A 98 -14.76 -48.31 1.35
C ASN A 98 -15.04 -49.02 0.02
N ASP A 99 -14.37 -50.13 -0.25
CA ASP A 99 -14.60 -50.95 -1.45
C ASP A 99 -16.06 -51.41 -1.55
N TYR A 100 -16.63 -51.87 -0.43
CA TYR A 100 -18.03 -52.30 -0.38
C TYR A 100 -19.00 -51.14 -0.67
N ILE A 101 -18.71 -49.95 -0.14
CA ILE A 101 -19.55 -48.77 -0.37
C ILE A 101 -19.44 -48.30 -1.82
N ILE A 102 -18.27 -48.38 -2.43
CA ILE A 102 -18.09 -48.13 -3.86
C ILE A 102 -18.88 -49.12 -4.72
N LEU A 103 -18.91 -50.42 -4.35
CA LEU A 103 -19.75 -51.41 -5.03
C LEU A 103 -21.24 -51.07 -4.91
N LEU A 104 -21.68 -50.67 -3.72
CA LEU A 104 -23.05 -50.22 -3.48
C LEU A 104 -23.40 -48.97 -4.27
N LEU A 105 -22.47 -48.00 -4.32
CA LEU A 105 -22.59 -46.80 -5.12
C LEU A 105 -22.74 -47.14 -6.62
N ARG A 106 -21.90 -48.03 -7.17
CA ARG A 106 -22.03 -48.54 -8.55
C ARG A 106 -23.40 -49.16 -8.81
N PHE A 107 -23.88 -49.99 -7.88
CA PHE A 107 -25.18 -50.63 -8.03
C PHE A 107 -26.33 -49.62 -8.03
N VAL A 108 -26.38 -48.69 -7.07
CA VAL A 108 -27.49 -47.73 -6.95
C VAL A 108 -27.47 -46.66 -8.04
N LEU A 109 -26.34 -46.45 -8.72
CA LEU A 109 -26.20 -45.51 -9.83
C LEU A 109 -26.48 -46.13 -11.21
N ARG A 110 -26.51 -47.46 -11.32
CA ARG A 110 -26.58 -48.20 -12.60
C ARG A 110 -27.78 -47.83 -13.49
N ASP A 111 -28.91 -47.43 -12.90
CA ASP A 111 -30.12 -47.05 -13.63
C ASP A 111 -30.20 -45.56 -14.02
N ASN A 112 -29.14 -44.78 -13.75
CA ASN A 112 -29.04 -43.34 -14.01
C ASN A 112 -30.18 -42.49 -13.40
N ALA A 113 -30.92 -43.01 -12.41
CA ALA A 113 -32.04 -42.33 -11.78
C ALA A 113 -31.57 -41.32 -10.72
N PHE A 114 -30.71 -40.37 -11.11
CA PHE A 114 -30.01 -39.48 -10.20
C PHE A 114 -30.93 -38.62 -9.33
N THR A 115 -32.09 -38.21 -9.85
CA THR A 115 -33.10 -37.45 -9.08
C THR A 115 -33.77 -38.25 -7.96
N LYS A 116 -33.54 -39.57 -7.90
CA LYS A 116 -34.07 -40.47 -6.87
C LYS A 116 -33.07 -40.79 -5.76
N LEU A 117 -31.90 -40.14 -5.75
CA LEU A 117 -30.87 -40.35 -4.74
C LEU A 117 -31.06 -39.53 -3.47
N PHE A 118 -31.93 -38.51 -3.46
CA PHE A 118 -32.16 -37.68 -2.27
C PHE A 118 -32.32 -38.51 -0.99
N GLY A 119 -31.53 -38.19 0.04
CA GLY A 119 -31.53 -38.86 1.34
C GLY A 119 -30.76 -40.18 1.40
N VAL A 120 -30.22 -40.70 0.28
CA VAL A 120 -29.42 -41.94 0.28
C VAL A 120 -28.02 -41.68 0.86
N PRO A 121 -27.59 -42.38 1.94
CA PRO A 121 -26.37 -42.08 2.70
C PRO A 121 -25.11 -42.66 2.06
N LEU A 122 -24.78 -42.24 0.84
CA LEU A 122 -23.63 -42.78 0.07
C LEU A 122 -22.74 -41.68 -0.54
N VAL A 123 -22.78 -40.45 -0.02
CA VAL A 123 -21.87 -39.38 -0.44
C VAL A 123 -20.53 -39.56 0.31
N PRO A 124 -19.41 -39.80 -0.39
CA PRO A 124 -18.11 -40.03 0.23
C PRO A 124 -17.43 -38.71 0.60
N VAL A 125 -17.76 -38.17 1.78
CA VAL A 125 -17.16 -36.91 2.27
C VAL A 125 -15.92 -37.12 3.13
N ASN A 126 -15.81 -38.26 3.81
CA ASN A 126 -14.65 -38.64 4.61
C ASN A 126 -14.51 -40.17 4.62
N CYS A 127 -13.28 -40.68 4.77
CA CYS A 127 -12.96 -42.12 4.80
C CYS A 127 -13.71 -42.92 5.88
N ILE A 128 -14.34 -42.25 6.85
CA ILE A 128 -15.06 -42.87 7.96
C ILE A 128 -16.58 -42.62 7.87
N TYR A 129 -17.01 -41.55 7.20
CA TYR A 129 -18.40 -41.08 7.24
C TYR A 129 -18.94 -40.78 5.85
N PHE A 130 -20.12 -41.32 5.58
CA PHE A 130 -20.87 -41.10 4.34
C PHE A 130 -22.08 -40.26 4.64
N SER A 131 -22.23 -39.18 3.90
CA SER A 131 -23.38 -38.30 4.04
C SER A 131 -24.47 -38.65 3.03
N ALA A 132 -25.63 -38.03 3.15
CA ALA A 132 -26.77 -38.31 2.27
C ALA A 132 -26.92 -37.30 1.13
N PHE A 133 -27.23 -37.81 -0.07
CA PHE A 133 -27.36 -37.00 -1.28
C PHE A 133 -28.46 -35.93 -1.12
N GLY A 134 -28.20 -34.73 -1.64
CA GLY A 134 -29.18 -33.64 -1.74
C GLY A 134 -29.56 -32.93 -0.43
N ILE A 135 -29.07 -33.39 0.73
CA ILE A 135 -29.32 -32.72 2.03
C ILE A 135 -28.63 -31.35 2.07
N GLN A 136 -27.37 -31.30 1.67
CA GLN A 136 -26.56 -30.09 1.60
C GLN A 136 -25.78 -30.02 0.28
N HIS A 137 -25.02 -28.94 0.11
CA HIS A 137 -24.06 -28.85 -0.99
C HIS A 137 -22.79 -29.61 -0.65
N TYR A 138 -22.35 -30.46 -1.58
CA TYR A 138 -21.07 -31.15 -1.50
C TYR A 138 -20.16 -30.69 -2.64
N TYR A 139 -18.85 -30.71 -2.40
CA TYR A 139 -17.88 -30.16 -3.33
C TYR A 139 -16.83 -31.19 -3.70
N LEU A 140 -16.67 -31.46 -4.99
CA LEU A 140 -15.56 -32.25 -5.53
C LEU A 140 -14.28 -31.43 -5.36
N ALA A 141 -13.36 -31.94 -4.56
CA ALA A 141 -12.15 -31.22 -4.16
C ALA A 141 -10.92 -32.13 -4.22
N LEU A 142 -9.73 -31.52 -4.29
CA LEU A 142 -8.49 -32.27 -4.20
C LEU A 142 -8.25 -32.70 -2.75
N PRO A 143 -7.55 -33.82 -2.47
CA PRO A 143 -7.13 -34.17 -1.11
C PRO A 143 -6.41 -33.03 -0.39
N SER A 144 -5.60 -32.26 -1.14
CA SER A 144 -4.89 -31.10 -0.61
C SER A 144 -5.80 -29.90 -0.24
N ASP A 145 -7.06 -29.88 -0.68
CA ASP A 145 -8.01 -28.79 -0.37
C ASP A 145 -8.58 -28.91 1.06
N LEU A 146 -8.58 -30.11 1.67
CA LEU A 146 -9.04 -30.33 3.05
C LEU A 146 -8.31 -29.45 4.06
N GLN A 147 -7.03 -29.17 3.83
CA GLN A 147 -6.22 -28.33 4.73
C GLN A 147 -6.79 -26.92 4.89
N PHE A 148 -7.60 -26.43 3.93
CA PHE A 148 -8.20 -25.10 3.96
C PHE A 148 -9.47 -25.03 4.82
N PHE A 149 -10.09 -26.17 5.10
CA PHE A 149 -11.39 -26.27 5.78
C PHE A 149 -11.35 -27.35 6.87
N PRO A 150 -10.56 -27.18 7.94
CA PRO A 150 -10.37 -28.23 8.95
C PRO A 150 -11.63 -28.51 9.79
N THR A 151 -12.58 -27.58 9.86
CA THR A 151 -13.79 -27.70 10.68
C THR A 151 -14.94 -28.33 9.88
N ILE A 152 -15.25 -27.77 8.71
CA ILE A 152 -16.40 -28.17 7.89
C ILE A 152 -16.01 -29.09 6.74
N GLY A 153 -14.74 -29.13 6.34
CA GLY A 153 -14.29 -29.83 5.14
C GLY A 153 -14.64 -31.30 5.14
N PHE A 154 -14.53 -31.97 6.28
CA PHE A 154 -14.86 -33.40 6.44
C PHE A 154 -16.36 -33.73 6.26
N ASP A 155 -17.25 -32.72 6.30
CA ASP A 155 -18.70 -32.91 6.16
C ASP A 155 -19.19 -32.60 4.74
N VAL A 156 -18.41 -31.86 3.95
CA VAL A 156 -18.87 -31.26 2.68
C VAL A 156 -17.96 -31.53 1.49
N LEU A 157 -16.68 -31.84 1.70
CA LEU A 157 -15.73 -32.07 0.61
C LEU A 157 -15.67 -33.55 0.25
N ILE A 158 -15.80 -33.85 -1.04
CA ILE A 158 -15.57 -35.18 -1.60
C ILE A 158 -14.13 -35.19 -2.11
N THR A 159 -13.22 -35.76 -1.32
CA THR A 159 -11.78 -35.80 -1.62
C THR A 159 -11.23 -37.19 -1.88
N GLU A 160 -12.01 -38.25 -1.69
CA GLU A 160 -11.56 -39.60 -1.99
C GLU A 160 -11.25 -39.75 -3.48
N GLU A 161 -10.22 -40.55 -3.79
CA GLU A 161 -9.95 -40.99 -5.17
C GLU A 161 -11.06 -41.94 -5.60
N LEU A 162 -12.17 -41.36 -6.07
CA LEU A 162 -13.26 -42.10 -6.68
C LEU A 162 -12.71 -42.88 -7.89
N PRO A 163 -13.08 -44.17 -8.04
CA PRO A 163 -12.78 -44.91 -9.26
C PRO A 163 -13.26 -44.17 -10.50
N ASP A 164 -12.54 -44.28 -11.61
CA ASP A 164 -12.79 -43.49 -12.83
C ASP A 164 -14.23 -43.56 -13.34
N ASP A 165 -14.86 -44.74 -13.23
CA ASP A 165 -16.26 -44.95 -13.62
C ASP A 165 -17.23 -44.12 -12.76
N ILE A 166 -17.05 -44.10 -11.44
CA ILE A 166 -17.85 -43.28 -10.51
C ILE A 166 -17.52 -41.80 -10.65
N LYS A 167 -16.24 -41.47 -10.76
CA LYS A 167 -15.77 -40.10 -10.93
C LYS A 167 -16.42 -39.44 -12.14
N SER A 168 -16.51 -40.15 -13.26
CA SER A 168 -17.19 -39.66 -14.47
C SER A 168 -18.67 -39.30 -14.23
N ILE A 169 -19.37 -40.06 -13.38
CA ILE A 169 -20.75 -39.78 -12.99
C ILE A 169 -20.82 -38.53 -12.12
N PHE A 170 -19.97 -38.43 -11.10
CA PHE A 170 -19.92 -37.28 -10.18
C PHE A 170 -19.54 -35.98 -10.91
N GLU A 171 -18.72 -36.07 -11.95
CA GLU A 171 -18.34 -34.94 -12.79
C GLU A 171 -19.41 -34.56 -13.83
N SER A 172 -20.45 -35.37 -14.04
CA SER A 172 -21.52 -35.07 -15.00
C SER A 172 -22.50 -33.99 -14.51
N ASP A 173 -22.88 -33.07 -15.39
CA ASP A 173 -23.77 -31.95 -15.06
C ASP A 173 -25.15 -32.40 -14.57
N ASN A 174 -25.68 -33.49 -15.14
CA ASN A 174 -26.96 -34.07 -14.75
C ASN A 174 -26.93 -34.58 -13.31
N PHE A 175 -25.84 -35.24 -12.91
CA PHE A 175 -25.68 -35.76 -11.55
C PHE A 175 -25.46 -34.63 -10.54
N GLN A 176 -24.59 -33.68 -10.86
CA GLN A 176 -24.29 -32.51 -10.03
C GLN A 176 -25.56 -31.70 -9.73
N SER A 177 -26.34 -31.38 -10.77
CA SER A 177 -27.58 -30.61 -10.66
C SER A 177 -28.64 -31.34 -9.83
N ALA A 178 -28.78 -32.66 -10.01
CA ALA A 178 -29.76 -33.46 -9.29
C ALA A 178 -29.44 -33.64 -7.79
N ASN A 179 -28.16 -33.61 -7.41
CA ASN A 179 -27.69 -34.03 -6.08
C ASN A 179 -27.01 -32.94 -5.25
N LYS A 180 -27.05 -31.68 -5.71
CA LYS A 180 -26.37 -30.53 -5.07
C LYS A 180 -24.85 -30.70 -4.95
N ILE A 181 -24.24 -31.49 -5.83
CA ILE A 181 -22.79 -31.67 -5.90
C ILE A 181 -22.23 -30.66 -6.90
N LYS A 182 -21.09 -30.04 -6.58
CA LYS A 182 -20.41 -29.08 -7.47
C LYS A 182 -18.91 -29.28 -7.45
N LYS A 183 -18.20 -28.81 -8.48
CA LYS A 183 -16.73 -28.68 -8.41
C LYS A 183 -16.35 -27.55 -7.47
N LEU A 184 -15.30 -27.74 -6.68
CA LEU A 184 -14.81 -26.70 -5.78
C LEU A 184 -14.24 -25.52 -6.59
N ASP A 185 -14.85 -24.37 -6.43
CA ASP A 185 -14.51 -23.10 -7.09
C ASP A 185 -14.49 -21.92 -6.10
N LEU A 186 -14.25 -20.70 -6.57
CA LEU A 186 -14.14 -19.53 -5.70
C LEU A 186 -15.43 -19.21 -4.93
N ASP A 187 -16.60 -19.44 -5.54
CA ASP A 187 -17.90 -19.30 -4.88
C ASP A 187 -18.05 -20.31 -3.73
N SER A 188 -17.59 -21.55 -3.96
CA SER A 188 -17.53 -22.59 -2.95
C SER A 188 -16.60 -22.19 -1.79
N PHE A 189 -15.41 -21.66 -2.08
CA PHE A 189 -14.50 -21.12 -1.04
C PHE A 189 -15.19 -20.03 -0.20
N ASN A 190 -15.91 -19.11 -0.83
CA ASN A 190 -16.65 -18.08 -0.12
C ASN A 190 -17.74 -18.68 0.78
N CYS A 191 -18.49 -19.67 0.32
CA CYS A 191 -19.50 -20.35 1.15
C CYS A 191 -18.87 -21.05 2.36
N LEU A 192 -17.79 -21.80 2.14
CA LEU A 192 -17.12 -22.57 3.18
C LEU A 192 -16.39 -21.68 4.19
N PHE A 193 -15.76 -20.58 3.74
CA PHE A 193 -15.10 -19.63 4.63
C PHE A 193 -16.04 -18.92 5.60
N ARG A 194 -17.34 -18.80 5.31
CA ARG A 194 -18.31 -18.28 6.31
C ARG A 194 -18.34 -19.11 7.59
N HIS A 195 -17.98 -20.39 7.49
CA HIS A 195 -17.98 -21.32 8.60
C HIS A 195 -16.59 -21.50 9.22
N GLU A 196 -15.51 -21.37 8.43
CA GLU A 196 -14.12 -21.52 8.91
C GLU A 196 -13.49 -20.21 9.42
N LEU A 197 -13.80 -19.09 8.77
CA LEU A 197 -13.18 -17.79 9.01
C LEU A 197 -14.27 -16.81 9.45
N SER A 198 -14.18 -16.35 10.70
CA SER A 198 -15.02 -15.25 11.15
C SER A 198 -14.75 -14.00 10.31
N HIS A 199 -15.83 -13.32 9.91
CA HIS A 199 -15.73 -12.00 9.30
C HIS A 199 -15.16 -11.03 10.33
N ALA A 200 -13.92 -10.62 10.12
CA ALA A 200 -13.24 -9.67 10.98
C ALA A 200 -12.55 -8.59 10.12
N PRO A 201 -12.65 -7.31 10.49
CA PRO A 201 -11.99 -6.23 9.76
C PRO A 201 -10.46 -6.30 9.89
N ILE A 202 -9.96 -6.82 11.01
CA ILE A 202 -8.55 -7.11 11.31
C ILE A 202 -8.54 -8.34 12.22
N ARG A 203 -7.61 -9.27 12.00
CA ARG A 203 -7.44 -10.46 12.82
C ARG A 203 -5.99 -10.62 13.23
N ASN A 204 -5.74 -10.69 14.54
CA ASN A 204 -4.42 -11.02 15.08
C ASN A 204 -3.93 -12.34 14.52
N TRP A 205 -2.71 -12.34 13.99
CA TRP A 205 -2.16 -13.47 13.28
C TRP A 205 -0.73 -13.75 13.72
N ASP A 206 -0.48 -15.00 14.10
CA ASP A 206 0.85 -15.50 14.38
C ASP A 206 1.26 -16.43 13.22
N PRO A 207 2.19 -16.01 12.34
CA PRO A 207 2.59 -16.79 11.17
C PRO A 207 3.26 -18.11 11.54
N ASP A 208 3.89 -18.19 12.71
CA ASP A 208 4.70 -19.31 13.17
C ASP A 208 3.95 -20.18 14.18
N THR A 209 2.65 -19.90 14.37
CA THR A 209 1.79 -20.68 15.26
C THR A 209 1.72 -22.14 14.84
N THR A 210 1.83 -23.02 15.84
CA THR A 210 1.61 -24.46 15.71
C THR A 210 0.25 -24.89 16.26
N THR A 211 -0.49 -23.97 16.90
CA THR A 211 -1.75 -24.27 17.62
C THR A 211 -2.99 -24.03 16.79
N THR A 212 -2.92 -23.17 15.77
CA THR A 212 -4.04 -22.90 14.86
C THR A 212 -3.68 -23.28 13.43
N PHE A 213 -4.69 -23.63 12.62
CA PHE A 213 -4.48 -23.93 11.21
C PHE A 213 -4.04 -22.70 10.40
N LEU A 214 -4.31 -21.49 10.90
CA LEU A 214 -4.01 -20.23 10.25
C LEU A 214 -2.54 -19.82 10.48
N ASN A 215 -1.62 -20.51 9.84
CA ASN A 215 -0.18 -20.19 9.84
C ASN A 215 0.30 -19.76 8.43
N ARG A 216 1.59 -19.39 8.32
CA ARG A 216 2.19 -18.94 7.06
C ARG A 216 2.00 -19.94 5.92
N ARG A 217 2.28 -21.22 6.18
CA ARG A 217 2.17 -22.31 5.20
C ARG A 217 0.74 -22.47 4.68
N TRP A 218 -0.25 -22.39 5.58
CA TRP A 218 -1.66 -22.45 5.20
C TRP A 218 -2.03 -21.32 4.25
N LEU A 219 -1.62 -20.08 4.58
CA LEU A 219 -1.93 -18.91 3.78
C LEU A 219 -1.27 -18.97 2.39
N GLU A 220 -0.01 -19.40 2.32
CA GLU A 220 0.70 -19.58 1.06
C GLU A 220 0.04 -20.63 0.16
N ASN A 221 -0.32 -21.79 0.74
CA ASN A 221 -1.02 -22.84 0.02
C ASN A 221 -2.40 -22.38 -0.46
N LEU A 222 -3.12 -21.63 0.36
CA LEU A 222 -4.43 -21.09 0.00
C LEU A 222 -4.32 -20.18 -1.21
N TRP A 223 -3.39 -19.23 -1.17
CA TRP A 223 -3.23 -18.27 -2.27
C TRP A 223 -2.70 -18.93 -3.55
N LYS A 224 -1.89 -19.99 -3.44
CA LYS A 224 -1.50 -20.84 -4.57
C LYS A 224 -2.69 -21.63 -5.14
N ARG A 225 -3.65 -22.03 -4.30
CA ARG A 225 -4.89 -22.67 -4.77
C ARG A 225 -5.81 -21.67 -5.44
N ILE A 226 -6.01 -20.50 -4.82
CA ILE A 226 -6.80 -19.39 -5.38
C ILE A 226 -6.22 -18.93 -6.73
N SER A 227 -4.90 -18.97 -6.90
CA SER A 227 -4.25 -18.60 -8.17
C SER A 227 -4.60 -19.53 -9.35
N GLN A 228 -5.20 -20.69 -9.10
CA GLN A 228 -5.66 -21.58 -10.15
C GLN A 228 -7.05 -21.17 -10.68
N PHE A 229 -7.80 -20.35 -9.93
CA PHE A 229 -9.13 -19.85 -10.30
C PHE A 229 -9.09 -18.45 -10.95
N VAL A 230 -7.91 -17.98 -11.41
CA VAL A 230 -7.59 -16.55 -11.74
C VAL A 230 -8.47 -15.87 -12.79
N THR A 231 -9.38 -16.58 -13.46
CA THR A 231 -10.43 -16.00 -14.30
C THR A 231 -11.61 -15.42 -13.50
N GLN A 232 -11.72 -15.72 -12.20
CA GLN A 232 -12.86 -15.33 -11.35
C GLN A 232 -12.56 -14.09 -10.47
N ASP A 233 -13.61 -13.31 -10.16
CA ASP A 233 -13.51 -12.06 -9.41
C ASP A 233 -13.27 -12.31 -7.91
N LEU A 234 -12.08 -11.93 -7.41
CA LEU A 234 -11.72 -12.01 -5.98
C LEU A 234 -12.60 -11.14 -5.08
N LYS A 235 -13.56 -10.37 -5.62
CA LYS A 235 -14.62 -9.69 -4.88
C LYS A 235 -15.31 -10.57 -3.84
N LEU A 236 -15.50 -11.86 -4.14
CA LEU A 236 -16.15 -12.81 -3.24
C LEU A 236 -15.39 -13.02 -1.93
N LEU A 237 -14.06 -12.83 -1.93
CA LEU A 237 -13.21 -13.05 -0.77
C LEU A 237 -12.88 -11.76 0.02
N ARG A 238 -13.44 -10.61 -0.38
CA ARG A 238 -13.12 -9.29 0.20
C ARG A 238 -13.45 -9.12 1.68
N ASN A 239 -14.28 -10.00 2.23
CA ASN A 239 -14.72 -9.92 3.62
C ASN A 239 -13.90 -10.82 4.56
N TYR A 240 -12.93 -11.57 4.03
CA TYR A 240 -12.10 -12.46 4.83
C TYR A 240 -10.70 -11.88 5.03
N PRO A 241 -10.17 -11.90 6.26
CA PRO A 241 -8.83 -11.41 6.54
C PRO A 241 -7.78 -12.37 5.97
N LEU A 242 -7.32 -12.09 4.75
CA LEU A 242 -6.44 -12.97 3.96
C LEU A 242 -5.15 -12.28 3.49
N ILE A 243 -5.00 -10.98 3.71
CA ILE A 243 -3.78 -10.26 3.39
C ILE A 243 -2.99 -10.03 4.68
N PRO A 244 -1.77 -10.56 4.79
CA PRO A 244 -0.92 -10.37 5.96
C PRO A 244 -0.34 -8.95 5.95
N ILE A 245 -0.34 -8.29 7.09
CA ILE A 245 0.31 -6.99 7.32
C ILE A 245 1.14 -7.02 8.60
N ILE A 246 2.13 -6.13 8.67
CA ILE A 246 2.97 -5.90 9.83
C ILE A 246 2.44 -4.67 10.56
N THR A 247 1.89 -4.83 11.76
CA THR A 247 1.28 -3.71 12.51
C THR A 247 2.21 -3.07 13.51
N THR A 248 3.05 -3.84 14.21
CA THR A 248 4.09 -3.26 15.07
C THR A 248 5.41 -4.01 14.95
N THR A 249 6.49 -3.29 15.24
CA THR A 249 7.83 -3.83 15.41
C THR A 249 8.25 -3.52 16.84
N THR A 250 8.08 -4.46 17.76
CA THR A 250 8.60 -4.29 19.12
C THR A 250 10.10 -4.57 19.07
N ASN A 251 10.90 -3.58 19.50
CA ASN A 251 12.35 -3.65 19.66
C ASN A 251 13.08 -4.55 18.63
N ASN A 252 13.05 -4.13 17.36
CA ASN A 252 13.90 -4.61 16.26
C ASN A 252 13.89 -6.11 15.88
N TYR A 253 13.26 -7.00 16.65
CA TYR A 253 13.33 -8.46 16.47
C TYR A 253 11.97 -9.16 16.30
N TYR A 254 10.86 -8.56 16.75
CA TYR A 254 9.54 -9.18 16.62
C TYR A 254 8.59 -8.31 15.81
N HIS A 255 8.09 -8.88 14.71
CA HIS A 255 7.01 -8.32 13.92
C HIS A 255 5.70 -8.88 14.47
N ILE A 256 4.77 -8.01 14.85
CA ILE A 256 3.38 -8.41 15.09
C ILE A 256 2.67 -8.37 13.75
N TYR A 257 2.00 -9.48 13.42
CA TYR A 257 1.26 -9.61 12.19
C TYR A 257 -0.24 -9.59 12.45
N ASP A 258 -0.94 -8.98 11.51
CA ASP A 258 -2.39 -9.04 11.44
C ASP A 258 -2.80 -9.46 10.03
N LEU A 259 -3.95 -10.10 9.91
CA LEU A 259 -4.60 -10.36 8.64
C LEU A 259 -5.70 -9.33 8.42
N ILE A 260 -5.70 -8.72 7.24
CA ILE A 260 -6.72 -7.77 6.81
C ILE A 260 -7.46 -8.26 5.56
N PRO A 261 -8.71 -7.81 5.35
CA PRO A 261 -9.47 -8.21 4.18
C PRO A 261 -8.89 -7.69 2.87
N ILE A 262 -9.20 -8.40 1.78
CA ILE A 262 -8.79 -8.01 0.43
C ILE A 262 -9.52 -6.73 0.04
N LYS A 263 -8.90 -5.57 0.24
CA LYS A 263 -9.42 -4.27 -0.18
C LYS A 263 -8.45 -3.65 -1.16
N ASN A 264 -8.87 -3.50 -2.41
CA ASN A 264 -8.10 -2.84 -3.49
C ASN A 264 -7.68 -1.41 -3.15
N GLU A 265 -8.24 -0.83 -2.10
CA GLU A 265 -8.01 0.55 -1.72
C GLU A 265 -6.84 0.73 -0.75
N LEU A 266 -6.41 -0.30 -0.02
CA LEU A 266 -5.39 -0.13 1.02
C LEU A 266 -3.98 -0.01 0.42
N PRO A 267 -3.18 1.00 0.80
CA PRO A 267 -1.80 1.12 0.36
C PRO A 267 -0.92 0.14 1.13
N ILE A 268 -0.71 -1.04 0.56
CA ILE A 268 0.14 -2.08 1.16
C ILE A 268 1.44 -2.17 0.36
N LEU A 269 2.55 -1.84 1.01
CA LEU A 269 3.90 -1.95 0.44
C LEU A 269 4.58 -3.22 0.92
N ARG A 270 5.37 -3.86 0.05
CA ARG A 270 6.32 -4.89 0.46
C ARG A 270 7.38 -4.30 1.36
N PHE A 271 7.70 -5.03 2.42
CA PHE A 271 8.76 -4.67 3.34
C PHE A 271 10.10 -4.63 2.57
N PRO A 272 10.89 -3.55 2.70
CA PRO A 272 12.16 -3.45 2.01
C PRO A 272 13.18 -4.42 2.60
N LYS A 273 14.03 -5.00 1.76
CA LYS A 273 15.11 -5.92 2.20
C LYS A 273 16.10 -5.26 3.15
N ARG A 274 16.27 -3.93 3.07
CA ARG A 274 17.08 -3.14 3.99
C ARG A 274 16.16 -2.29 4.84
N LYS A 275 16.38 -2.28 6.16
CA LYS A 275 15.66 -1.38 7.07
C LYS A 275 15.97 0.06 6.66
N ASP A 276 14.97 0.72 6.09
CA ASP A 276 15.04 2.12 5.71
C ASP A 276 14.39 2.97 6.81
N GLY A 277 15.06 4.05 7.22
CA GLY A 277 14.57 4.97 8.25
C GLY A 277 13.21 5.58 7.88
N ILE A 278 12.91 5.67 6.58
CA ILE A 278 11.65 6.23 6.09
C ILE A 278 10.43 5.38 6.41
N MET A 279 10.59 4.09 6.69
CA MET A 279 9.47 3.20 6.96
C MET A 279 8.64 3.67 8.17
N ASN A 280 9.30 4.19 9.21
CA ASN A 280 8.61 4.73 10.38
C ASN A 280 7.76 5.96 10.02
N VAL A 281 8.26 6.79 9.11
CA VAL A 281 7.52 7.96 8.58
C VAL A 281 6.29 7.47 7.81
N LEU A 282 6.45 6.50 6.91
CA LEU A 282 5.35 5.95 6.12
C LEU A 282 4.28 5.27 7.00
N LYS A 283 4.67 4.55 8.06
CA LYS A 283 3.73 3.98 9.05
C LYS A 283 2.89 5.06 9.72
N LYS A 284 3.52 6.16 10.16
CA LYS A 284 2.81 7.31 10.75
C LYS A 284 1.86 7.99 9.74
N LEU A 285 2.20 7.96 8.46
CA LEU A 285 1.34 8.42 7.37
C LEU A 285 0.22 7.42 7.03
N GLY A 286 0.09 6.30 7.74
CA GLY A 286 -0.98 5.31 7.53
C GLY A 286 -0.71 4.30 6.40
N VAL A 287 0.53 4.21 5.89
CA VAL A 287 0.92 3.20 4.91
C VAL A 287 1.15 1.86 5.61
N LEU A 288 0.57 0.80 5.04
CA LEU A 288 0.67 -0.56 5.58
C LEU A 288 1.82 -1.32 4.91
N PHE A 289 2.40 -2.27 5.65
CA PHE A 289 3.52 -3.08 5.18
C PHE A 289 3.21 -4.56 5.28
N THR A 290 3.81 -5.36 4.41
CA THR A 290 3.72 -6.83 4.43
C THR A 290 5.05 -7.45 4.07
N GLU A 291 5.33 -8.65 4.56
CA GLU A 291 6.55 -9.39 4.18
C GLU A 291 6.49 -9.93 2.75
N GLU A 292 7.60 -10.52 2.30
CA GLU A 292 7.74 -11.11 0.99
C GLU A 292 6.89 -12.38 0.83
N PHE A 293 5.60 -12.22 0.53
CA PHE A 293 4.76 -13.29 -0.01
C PHE A 293 4.88 -13.29 -1.53
N ARG A 294 5.67 -14.24 -2.07
CA ARG A 294 5.90 -14.39 -3.52
C ARG A 294 4.75 -15.11 -4.20
N ILE A 295 3.57 -14.50 -4.21
CA ILE A 295 2.42 -15.03 -4.93
C ILE A 295 1.94 -13.98 -5.93
N ASP A 296 1.99 -14.31 -7.23
CA ASP A 296 1.68 -13.37 -8.31
C ASP A 296 0.26 -12.79 -8.19
N THR A 297 -0.70 -13.59 -7.71
CA THR A 297 -2.08 -13.15 -7.46
C THR A 297 -2.16 -12.00 -6.45
N MET A 298 -1.25 -11.97 -5.46
CA MET A 298 -1.20 -10.92 -4.45
C MET A 298 -0.58 -9.62 -4.98
N LYS A 299 0.19 -9.62 -6.08
CA LYS A 299 0.80 -8.41 -6.67
C LYS A 299 -0.22 -7.33 -7.04
N LYS A 300 -1.49 -7.72 -7.23
CA LYS A 300 -2.61 -6.77 -7.46
C LYS A 300 -2.95 -5.93 -6.23
N PHE A 301 -2.64 -6.41 -5.03
CA PHE A 301 -2.98 -5.78 -3.75
C PHE A 301 -1.76 -5.27 -2.98
N ILE A 302 -0.59 -5.85 -3.26
CA ILE A 302 0.66 -5.53 -2.59
C ILE A 302 1.60 -4.90 -3.60
N TRP A 303 2.00 -3.65 -3.35
CA TRP A 303 2.90 -2.89 -4.20
C TRP A 303 4.36 -3.13 -3.81
N ASP A 304 5.24 -3.18 -4.81
CA ASP A 304 6.68 -3.29 -4.59
C ASP A 304 7.26 -2.02 -3.94
N TRP A 305 8.35 -2.18 -3.20
CA TRP A 305 9.09 -1.06 -2.61
C TRP A 305 9.89 -0.32 -3.69
N ASN A 306 9.38 0.83 -4.13
CA ASN A 306 10.08 1.81 -4.96
C ASN A 306 9.44 3.19 -4.76
N LEU A 307 10.14 4.25 -5.18
CA LEU A 307 9.70 5.64 -4.99
C LEU A 307 8.28 5.89 -5.56
N LEU A 308 7.98 5.36 -6.74
CA LEU A 308 6.68 5.52 -7.38
C LEU A 308 5.53 4.98 -6.53
N MET A 309 5.70 3.76 -6.02
CA MET A 309 4.69 3.10 -5.18
C MET A 309 4.58 3.76 -3.80
N ILE A 310 5.69 4.29 -3.25
CA ILE A 310 5.68 5.07 -2.01
C ILE A 310 4.84 6.34 -2.16
N ILE A 311 5.05 7.12 -3.23
CA ILE A 311 4.28 8.34 -3.49
C ILE A 311 2.79 8.02 -3.65
N LYS A 312 2.46 6.97 -4.42
CA LYS A 312 1.08 6.49 -4.58
C LYS A 312 0.48 6.01 -3.25
N ALA A 313 1.27 5.39 -2.38
CA ALA A 313 0.82 4.90 -1.08
C ALA A 313 0.46 6.06 -0.13
N ILE A 314 1.27 7.11 -0.09
CA ILE A 314 0.99 8.32 0.68
C ILE A 314 -0.32 8.96 0.21
N GLU A 315 -0.47 9.15 -1.11
CA GLU A 315 -1.69 9.74 -1.66
C GLU A 315 -2.92 8.88 -1.40
N LYS A 316 -2.79 7.55 -1.52
CA LYS A 316 -3.90 6.63 -1.23
C LYS A 316 -4.29 6.67 0.25
N SER A 317 -3.31 6.76 1.15
CA SER A 317 -3.57 6.95 2.59
C SER A 317 -4.32 8.25 2.86
N ARG A 318 -3.94 9.36 2.20
CA ARG A 318 -4.68 10.63 2.24
C ARG A 318 -6.15 10.45 1.86
N TYR A 319 -6.42 9.76 0.75
CA TYR A 319 -7.79 9.49 0.29
C TYR A 319 -8.60 8.65 1.29
N ILE A 320 -8.02 7.58 1.83
CA ILE A 320 -8.71 6.71 2.81
C ILE A 320 -9.05 7.47 4.09
N ASN A 321 -8.10 8.25 4.58
CA ASN A 321 -8.29 9.05 5.79
C ASN A 321 -9.22 10.25 5.57
N LYS A 322 -9.57 10.57 4.31
CA LYS A 322 -10.40 11.72 3.92
C LYS A 322 -9.82 13.04 4.45
N THR A 323 -8.51 13.19 4.39
CA THR A 323 -7.78 14.37 4.89
C THR A 323 -7.09 15.15 3.79
N SER A 324 -6.64 16.37 4.11
CA SER A 324 -5.70 17.11 3.26
C SER A 324 -4.28 16.56 3.43
N MET A 325 -3.38 16.81 2.47
CA MET A 325 -1.98 16.41 2.60
C MET A 325 -1.31 17.08 3.81
N ASN A 326 -1.63 18.35 4.09
CA ASN A 326 -1.14 19.05 5.27
C ASN A 326 -1.62 18.42 6.58
N SER A 327 -2.88 17.99 6.64
CA SER A 327 -3.45 17.30 7.80
C SER A 327 -2.83 15.92 8.01
N LEU A 328 -2.57 15.18 6.93
CA LEU A 328 -1.91 13.86 6.99
C LEU A 328 -0.49 13.96 7.57
N PHE A 329 0.21 15.07 7.33
CA PHE A 329 1.57 15.32 7.79
C PHE A 329 1.69 16.01 9.17
N GLN A 330 0.57 16.35 9.82
CA GLN A 330 0.58 16.89 11.20
C GLN A 330 1.33 16.03 12.23
N PRO A 331 1.20 14.67 12.25
CA PRO A 331 1.92 13.83 13.21
C PRO A 331 3.40 13.63 12.89
N ILE A 332 3.89 14.15 11.76
CA ILE A 332 5.27 13.97 11.27
C ILE A 332 6.13 15.15 11.71
N CYS A 333 7.23 14.88 12.42
CA CYS A 333 8.13 15.95 12.86
C CYS A 333 9.06 16.42 11.73
N ASN A 334 9.71 17.58 11.91
CA ASN A 334 10.57 18.17 10.88
C ASN A 334 11.72 17.24 10.44
N LYS A 335 12.32 16.49 11.38
CA LYS A 335 13.37 15.50 11.05
C LYS A 335 12.84 14.39 10.14
N GLU A 336 11.62 13.92 10.38
CA GLU A 336 10.97 12.88 9.58
C GLU A 336 10.55 13.39 8.20
N LYS A 337 10.12 14.65 8.10
CA LYS A 337 9.90 15.33 6.81
C LYS A 337 11.19 15.43 6.00
N ASP A 338 12.28 15.82 6.64
CA ASP A 338 13.61 15.87 6.03
C ASP A 338 14.06 14.49 5.53
N GLN A 339 13.78 13.41 6.28
CA GLN A 339 14.06 12.03 5.85
C GLN A 339 13.29 11.64 4.59
N LEU A 340 11.98 11.95 4.53
CA LEU A 340 11.17 11.69 3.34
C LEU A 340 11.64 12.52 2.14
N ARG A 341 11.95 13.80 2.34
CA ARG A 341 12.52 14.69 1.32
C ARG A 341 13.83 14.14 0.75
N GLU A 342 14.78 13.79 1.62
CA GLU A 342 16.07 13.27 1.19
C GLU A 342 15.94 11.94 0.45
N TYR A 343 15.05 11.05 0.91
CA TYR A 343 14.76 9.80 0.20
C TYR A 343 14.19 10.07 -1.20
N ILE A 344 13.22 10.98 -1.32
CA ILE A 344 12.63 11.35 -2.62
C ILE A 344 13.73 11.88 -3.54
N VAL A 345 14.50 12.89 -3.10
CA VAL A 345 15.57 13.52 -3.90
C VAL A 345 16.62 12.49 -4.34
N THR A 346 17.00 11.57 -3.46
CA THR A 346 18.05 10.57 -3.74
C THR A 346 17.58 9.51 -4.74
N ASN A 347 16.30 9.15 -4.73
CA ASN A 347 15.75 8.07 -5.55
C ASN A 347 14.94 8.59 -6.75
N LEU A 348 15.04 9.89 -7.09
CA LEU A 348 14.31 10.47 -8.24
C LEU A 348 14.59 9.74 -9.56
N SER A 349 15.80 9.19 -9.73
CA SER A 349 16.17 8.36 -10.89
C SER A 349 15.22 7.18 -11.13
N GLU A 350 14.54 6.67 -10.09
CA GLU A 350 13.55 5.59 -10.22
C GLU A 350 12.27 6.01 -10.94
N ILE A 351 11.95 7.31 -10.97
CA ILE A 351 10.72 7.85 -11.58
C ILE A 351 10.98 8.64 -12.86
N TYR A 352 12.24 8.88 -13.22
CA TYR A 352 12.58 9.42 -14.53
C TYR A 352 12.39 8.36 -15.60
N GLN A 353 11.54 8.64 -16.59
CA GLN A 353 11.51 7.84 -17.82
C GLN A 353 12.75 8.17 -18.68
N LYS A 354 13.04 7.35 -19.69
CA LYS A 354 14.18 7.53 -20.62
C LYS A 354 14.29 8.95 -21.20
N ASP A 355 13.19 9.70 -21.22
CA ASP A 355 13.09 11.07 -21.74
C ASP A 355 13.02 12.16 -20.64
N GLN A 356 13.37 11.84 -19.39
CA GLN A 356 13.38 12.76 -18.23
C GLN A 356 12.02 13.33 -17.78
N PHE A 357 10.89 12.81 -18.27
CA PHE A 357 9.56 13.25 -17.84
C PHE A 357 9.04 12.44 -16.63
N ILE A 358 8.45 13.16 -15.67
CA ILE A 358 7.70 12.60 -14.54
C ILE A 358 6.22 12.57 -14.94
N ASP A 359 5.52 11.47 -14.64
CA ASP A 359 4.05 11.37 -14.80
C ASP A 359 3.35 12.53 -14.07
N GLU A 360 2.47 13.25 -14.77
CA GLU A 360 1.80 14.44 -14.23
C GLU A 360 1.03 14.15 -12.93
N ASN A 361 0.42 12.96 -12.77
CA ASN A 361 -0.24 12.62 -11.51
C ASN A 361 0.75 12.49 -10.36
N ILE A 362 1.95 11.97 -10.62
CA ILE A 362 3.01 11.83 -9.62
C ILE A 362 3.57 13.20 -9.27
N LYS A 363 3.78 14.05 -10.28
CA LYS A 363 4.18 15.44 -10.11
C LYS A 363 3.19 16.20 -9.22
N ASP A 364 1.89 16.07 -9.48
CA ASP A 364 0.83 16.71 -8.68
C ASP A 364 0.84 16.26 -7.21
N ILE A 365 1.09 14.97 -6.95
CA ILE A 365 1.20 14.46 -5.58
C ILE A 365 2.45 15.05 -4.91
N LEU A 366 3.61 15.00 -5.59
CA LEU A 366 4.88 15.53 -5.07
C LEU A 366 4.80 17.03 -4.76
N CYS A 367 4.14 17.82 -5.62
CA CYS A 367 3.89 19.24 -5.41
C CYS A 367 3.16 19.50 -4.10
N GLN A 368 2.24 18.60 -3.69
CA GLN A 368 1.42 18.76 -2.50
C GLN A 368 2.09 18.32 -1.20
N LEU A 369 3.22 17.60 -1.26
CA LEU A 369 3.89 17.09 -0.06
C LEU A 369 4.50 18.25 0.75
N PRO A 370 4.11 18.45 2.03
CA PRO A 370 4.63 19.52 2.88
C PRO A 370 5.98 19.13 3.49
N ILE A 371 6.95 18.84 2.63
CA ILE A 371 8.28 18.34 2.96
C ILE A 371 9.40 19.31 2.57
N TRP A 372 9.06 20.48 2.03
CA TRP A 372 10.03 21.46 1.59
C TRP A 372 10.32 22.47 2.71
N PRO A 373 11.55 22.51 3.25
CA PRO A 373 11.89 23.47 4.29
C PRO A 373 11.88 24.89 3.74
N THR A 374 11.49 25.86 4.57
CA THR A 374 11.56 27.28 4.23
C THR A 374 12.75 27.96 4.91
N TYR A 375 13.07 29.18 4.50
CA TYR A 375 13.99 30.06 5.23
C TYR A 375 13.36 30.71 6.48
N SER A 376 12.15 30.30 6.88
CA SER A 376 11.48 30.83 8.07
C SER A 376 12.25 30.45 9.34
N ALA A 377 12.31 31.37 10.30
CA ALA A 377 13.02 31.16 11.57
C ALA A 377 12.41 30.03 12.42
N ASP A 378 11.14 29.71 12.21
CA ASP A 378 10.44 28.61 12.88
C ASP A 378 10.76 27.22 12.30
N GLY A 379 11.60 27.15 11.26
CA GLY A 379 11.94 25.91 10.57
C GLY A 379 10.73 25.26 9.92
N SER A 380 9.75 26.05 9.46
CA SER A 380 8.52 25.55 8.85
C SER A 380 8.77 24.86 7.51
N TYR A 381 7.86 23.94 7.21
CA TYR A 381 7.83 23.14 6.00
C TYR A 381 6.54 23.42 5.23
N ILE A 382 6.66 23.55 3.91
CA ILE A 382 5.54 23.86 3.02
C ILE A 382 5.47 22.85 1.88
N ALA A 383 4.31 22.84 1.21
CA ALA A 383 4.15 22.16 -0.08
C ALA A 383 4.84 22.97 -1.19
N ALA A 384 5.28 22.29 -2.25
CA ALA A 384 6.03 22.93 -3.34
C ALA A 384 5.19 24.00 -4.04
N TYR A 385 3.90 23.73 -4.26
CA TYR A 385 2.97 24.67 -4.91
C TYR A 385 2.73 25.97 -4.10
N CYS A 386 3.04 25.97 -2.80
CA CYS A 386 2.93 27.16 -1.95
C CYS A 386 4.22 28.00 -1.92
N GLY A 387 5.31 27.47 -2.47
CA GLY A 387 6.65 28.01 -2.29
C GLY A 387 7.18 28.77 -3.49
N TRP A 388 8.24 29.55 -3.24
CA TRP A 388 9.01 30.22 -4.27
C TRP A 388 10.49 29.89 -4.14
N LEU A 389 11.18 29.86 -5.28
CA LEU A 389 12.63 29.82 -5.31
C LEU A 389 13.18 31.25 -5.29
N VAL A 390 14.33 31.44 -4.64
CA VAL A 390 15.08 32.71 -4.71
C VAL A 390 15.52 32.95 -6.17
N PRO A 391 15.53 34.21 -6.66
CA PRO A 391 15.99 34.51 -8.01
C PRO A 391 17.39 33.96 -8.26
N HIS A 392 17.65 33.52 -9.49
CA HIS A 392 18.95 32.95 -9.86
C HIS A 392 20.13 33.87 -9.48
N GLY A 393 21.24 33.30 -9.01
CA GLY A 393 22.43 34.08 -8.64
C GLY A 393 22.30 35.00 -7.41
N LEU A 394 21.15 35.02 -6.73
CA LEU A 394 21.00 35.73 -5.46
C LEU A 394 20.88 34.74 -4.28
N PRO A 395 21.51 35.04 -3.14
CA PRO A 395 21.23 34.32 -1.90
C PRO A 395 19.88 34.78 -1.30
N TYR A 396 19.30 33.93 -0.45
CA TYR A 396 18.16 34.34 0.36
C TYR A 396 18.60 35.42 1.34
N PHE A 397 17.87 36.53 1.40
CA PHE A 397 18.05 37.58 2.39
C PHE A 397 16.71 38.21 2.72
N GLN A 398 16.54 38.58 3.99
CA GLN A 398 15.33 39.21 4.47
C GLN A 398 15.70 40.35 5.42
N ALA A 399 15.37 41.57 5.00
CA ALA A 399 15.69 42.78 5.75
C ALA A 399 14.93 42.88 7.09
N ASN A 400 13.65 42.51 7.11
CA ASN A 400 12.85 42.53 8.33
C ASN A 400 12.83 41.15 9.01
N LEU A 401 13.72 40.97 10.00
CA LEU A 401 13.83 39.77 10.82
C LEU A 401 12.62 39.53 11.74
N LEU A 402 11.75 40.52 11.95
CA LEU A 402 10.51 40.36 12.73
C LEU A 402 9.44 39.60 11.93
N SER A 403 9.55 39.57 10.60
CA SER A 403 8.70 38.73 9.75
C SER A 403 9.23 37.30 9.78
N SER A 404 8.78 36.51 10.75
CA SER A 404 9.28 35.15 11.00
C SER A 404 8.89 34.12 9.93
N LYS A 405 8.02 34.48 8.98
CA LYS A 405 7.47 33.57 7.97
C LYS A 405 7.81 34.00 6.55
N THR A 406 8.26 33.04 5.77
CA THR A 406 8.55 33.16 4.34
C THR A 406 8.18 31.85 3.66
N ASN A 407 7.70 31.94 2.42
CA ASN A 407 7.47 30.75 1.60
C ASN A 407 8.64 30.48 0.64
N HIS A 408 9.78 31.16 0.82
CA HIS A 408 10.98 30.83 0.05
C HIS A 408 11.54 29.48 0.51
N ILE A 409 11.66 28.54 -0.42
CA ILE A 409 12.13 27.19 -0.16
C ILE A 409 13.65 27.19 0.02
N ASN A 410 14.12 26.62 1.13
CA ASN A 410 15.52 26.44 1.48
C ASN A 410 16.03 25.07 1.00
N TYR A 411 16.26 24.95 -0.30
CA TYR A 411 16.81 23.72 -0.88
C TYR A 411 18.29 23.54 -0.48
N LYS A 412 18.72 22.31 -0.21
CA LYS A 412 20.06 21.99 0.31
C LYS A 412 21.03 21.50 -0.77
N LYS A 413 20.53 20.92 -1.86
CA LYS A 413 21.35 20.30 -2.92
C LYS A 413 20.97 20.84 -4.32
N PRO A 414 21.90 20.88 -5.29
CA PRO A 414 21.58 21.26 -6.67
C PRO A 414 20.49 20.39 -7.32
N ASP A 415 20.51 19.08 -7.07
CA ASP A 415 19.51 18.15 -7.61
C ASP A 415 18.09 18.44 -7.09
N GLU A 416 18.00 18.91 -5.84
CA GLU A 416 16.74 19.34 -5.24
C GLU A 416 16.18 20.59 -5.93
N LYS A 417 17.04 21.55 -6.28
CA LYS A 417 16.63 22.72 -7.08
C LYS A 417 16.08 22.29 -8.44
N ASN A 418 16.72 21.34 -9.11
CA ASN A 418 16.26 20.82 -10.40
C ASN A 418 14.90 20.14 -10.27
N LEU A 419 14.70 19.32 -9.22
CA LEU A 419 13.40 18.74 -8.91
C LEU A 419 12.33 19.82 -8.71
N LEU A 420 12.60 20.84 -7.88
CA LEU A 420 11.64 21.91 -7.62
C LEU A 420 11.23 22.64 -8.91
N LYS A 421 12.15 22.81 -9.86
CA LYS A 421 11.82 23.34 -11.19
C LYS A 421 10.90 22.41 -11.99
N ILE A 422 11.15 21.09 -11.95
CA ILE A 422 10.27 20.09 -12.59
C ILE A 422 8.88 20.10 -11.95
N LEU A 423 8.79 20.35 -10.64
CA LEU A 423 7.55 20.54 -9.90
C LEU A 423 6.89 21.92 -10.14
N ASN A 424 7.34 22.68 -11.15
CA ASN A 424 6.83 24.02 -11.50
C ASN A 424 6.92 25.06 -10.36
N VAL A 425 7.85 24.91 -9.42
CA VAL A 425 8.07 25.94 -8.39
C VAL A 425 8.69 27.16 -9.07
N VAL A 426 8.00 28.29 -8.97
CA VAL A 426 8.37 29.53 -9.67
C VAL A 426 9.51 30.23 -8.92
N GLU A 427 10.51 30.69 -9.68
CA GLU A 427 11.52 31.63 -9.15
C GLU A 427 10.87 33.01 -8.95
N SER A 428 11.07 33.60 -7.77
CA SER A 428 10.59 34.94 -7.45
C SER A 428 11.08 35.94 -8.50
N ASN A 429 10.23 36.90 -8.85
CA ASN A 429 10.63 37.97 -9.75
C ASN A 429 11.72 38.82 -9.08
N TYR A 430 12.84 39.08 -9.81
CA TYR A 430 13.96 39.88 -9.29
C TYR A 430 13.50 41.21 -8.70
N THR A 431 12.72 42.01 -9.43
CA THR A 431 12.27 43.33 -8.99
C THR A 431 11.43 43.24 -7.73
N GLN A 432 10.51 42.27 -7.64
CA GLN A 432 9.67 42.09 -6.45
C GLN A 432 10.48 41.66 -5.24
N TYR A 433 11.40 40.71 -5.43
CA TYR A 433 12.29 40.22 -4.38
C TYR A 433 13.17 41.35 -3.83
N LEU A 434 13.85 42.09 -4.72
CA LEU A 434 14.68 43.23 -4.34
C LEU A 434 13.86 44.33 -3.66
N PHE A 435 12.69 44.69 -4.20
CA PHE A 435 11.83 45.72 -3.62
C PHE A 435 11.41 45.37 -2.18
N SER A 436 11.15 44.08 -1.88
CA SER A 436 10.82 43.63 -0.53
C SER A 436 11.97 43.84 0.46
N ILE A 437 13.21 43.76 0.00
CA ILE A 437 14.42 43.98 0.79
C ILE A 437 14.68 45.49 0.94
N PHE A 438 14.78 46.22 -0.17
CA PHE A 438 15.16 47.64 -0.18
C PHE A 438 14.10 48.56 0.47
N LYS A 439 12.83 48.17 0.48
CA LYS A 439 11.78 48.90 1.24
C LYS A 439 11.98 48.83 2.76
N ASN A 440 12.71 47.85 3.26
CA ASN A 440 12.86 47.56 4.68
C ASN A 440 14.30 47.75 5.18
N LEU A 441 15.12 48.55 4.49
CA LEU A 441 16.54 48.77 4.84
C LEU A 441 16.74 49.34 6.25
N ASP A 442 15.75 50.04 6.80
CA ASP A 442 15.80 50.57 8.17
C ASP A 442 15.99 49.46 9.23
N PHE A 443 15.66 48.21 8.89
CA PHE A 443 15.84 47.05 9.77
C PHE A 443 17.18 46.31 9.53
N VAL A 444 17.93 46.69 8.50
CA VAL A 444 19.18 46.03 8.12
C VAL A 444 20.34 46.62 8.90
N ARG A 445 21.17 45.73 9.47
CA ARG A 445 22.44 46.15 10.07
C ARG A 445 23.54 46.17 9.00
N PRO A 446 24.29 47.27 8.84
CA PRO A 446 25.33 47.36 7.81
C PRO A 446 26.50 46.38 7.99
N ASP A 447 26.69 45.85 9.20
CA ASP A 447 27.70 44.85 9.54
C ASP A 447 27.21 43.39 9.41
N ASP A 448 25.94 43.18 9.09
CA ASP A 448 25.34 41.84 8.95
C ASP A 448 26.05 41.03 7.85
N PRO A 449 26.67 39.88 8.19
CA PRO A 449 27.32 39.01 7.23
C PRO A 449 26.44 38.54 6.08
N ASP A 450 25.16 38.24 6.35
CA ASP A 450 24.22 37.72 5.35
C ASP A 450 23.81 38.84 4.39
N TYR A 451 23.62 40.06 4.91
CA TYR A 451 23.39 41.25 4.09
C TYR A 451 24.59 41.57 3.20
N LEU A 452 25.80 41.50 3.75
CA LEU A 452 27.03 41.76 3.01
C LEU A 452 27.22 40.76 1.87
N GLU A 453 26.94 39.47 2.09
CA GLU A 453 27.01 38.47 1.03
C GLU A 453 25.89 38.67 0.01
N PHE A 454 24.68 39.02 0.44
CA PHE A 454 23.58 39.38 -0.46
C PHE A 454 23.93 40.57 -1.37
N ILE A 455 24.40 41.68 -0.82
CA ILE A 455 24.77 42.87 -1.61
C ILE A 455 25.92 42.56 -2.55
N LYS A 456 26.91 41.79 -2.09
CA LYS A 456 28.03 41.37 -2.93
C LYS A 456 27.57 40.54 -4.12
N GLU A 457 26.71 39.54 -3.92
CA GLU A 457 26.16 38.74 -5.03
C GLU A 457 25.21 39.56 -5.91
N PHE A 458 24.43 40.47 -5.32
CA PHE A 458 23.57 41.38 -6.05
C PHE A 458 24.37 42.26 -7.02
N LEU A 459 25.45 42.89 -6.55
CA LEU A 459 26.33 43.74 -7.38
C LEU A 459 27.12 42.95 -8.43
N ARG A 460 27.21 41.61 -8.34
CA ARG A 460 27.82 40.75 -9.38
C ARG A 460 26.92 40.52 -10.57
N LEU A 461 25.62 40.79 -10.45
CA LEU A 461 24.68 40.59 -11.54
C LEU A 461 24.99 41.53 -12.71
N PRO A 462 24.56 41.19 -13.94
CA PRO A 462 24.65 42.13 -15.08
C PRO A 462 23.99 43.47 -14.77
N THR A 463 24.58 44.58 -15.23
CA THR A 463 24.08 45.95 -14.98
C THR A 463 22.63 46.13 -15.43
N LEU A 464 22.18 45.44 -16.47
CA LEU A 464 20.79 45.44 -16.96
C LEU A 464 19.75 44.92 -15.96
N LEU A 465 20.16 44.12 -14.97
CA LEU A 465 19.28 43.60 -13.91
C LEU A 465 19.12 44.56 -12.73
N HIS A 466 19.85 45.68 -12.72
CA HIS A 466 19.82 46.67 -11.65
C HIS A 466 18.78 47.75 -11.97
N PRO A 467 17.69 47.86 -11.19
CA PRO A 467 16.69 48.87 -11.44
C PRO A 467 17.21 50.28 -11.15
N SER A 468 16.83 51.25 -11.97
CA SER A 468 17.25 52.66 -11.82
C SER A 468 16.85 53.28 -10.47
N TRP A 469 15.72 52.84 -9.89
CA TRP A 469 15.23 53.33 -8.59
C TRP A 469 16.18 53.02 -7.42
N LEU A 470 17.18 52.16 -7.59
CA LEU A 470 18.18 51.89 -6.54
C LEU A 470 19.00 53.11 -6.15
N CYS A 471 19.14 54.10 -7.03
CA CYS A 471 19.85 55.34 -6.72
C CYS A 471 19.14 56.18 -5.63
N GLU A 472 17.88 55.86 -5.33
CA GLU A 472 17.06 56.50 -4.28
C GLU A 472 17.21 55.83 -2.91
N TYR A 473 17.98 54.74 -2.79
CA TYR A 473 18.13 54.00 -1.54
C TYR A 473 19.56 54.08 -0.97
N ARG A 474 19.64 54.24 0.35
CA ARG A 474 20.88 54.06 1.12
C ARG A 474 21.04 52.58 1.43
N PHE A 475 21.82 51.87 0.64
CA PHE A 475 21.94 50.42 0.77
C PHE A 475 23.37 49.90 0.79
N ILE A 476 24.37 50.73 0.50
CA ILE A 476 25.76 50.27 0.45
C ILE A 476 26.40 50.51 1.82
N PRO A 477 26.90 49.47 2.50
CA PRO A 477 27.62 49.65 3.75
C PRO A 477 28.90 50.48 3.55
N ASN A 478 29.14 51.41 4.47
CA ASN A 478 30.39 52.16 4.52
C ASN A 478 31.56 51.30 5.04
N ASN A 479 32.77 51.88 5.03
CA ASN A 479 34.01 51.22 5.42
C ASN A 479 33.96 50.62 6.84
N THR A 480 33.43 51.39 7.79
CA THR A 480 33.31 51.00 9.20
C THR A 480 32.10 50.11 9.49
N LYS A 481 31.21 49.93 8.51
CA LYS A 481 29.95 49.16 8.60
C LYS A 481 29.02 49.67 9.70
N THR A 482 29.02 50.97 9.93
CA THR A 482 28.16 51.64 10.91
C THR A 482 26.84 52.10 10.29
N GLU A 483 26.81 52.34 8.98
CA GLU A 483 25.66 52.89 8.27
C GLU A 483 25.59 52.42 6.81
N LEU A 484 24.37 52.49 6.26
CA LEU A 484 24.13 52.35 4.82
C LEU A 484 24.15 53.73 4.17
N ARG A 485 24.83 53.85 3.04
CA ARG A 485 25.02 55.09 2.28
C ARG A 485 24.47 54.96 0.86
N PHE A 486 24.23 56.10 0.21
CA PHE A 486 23.99 56.12 -1.23
C PHE A 486 25.30 55.82 -1.97
N ALA A 487 25.22 55.22 -3.17
CA ALA A 487 26.41 54.98 -4.00
C ALA A 487 27.19 56.28 -4.26
N ARG A 488 26.48 57.38 -4.57
CA ARG A 488 27.04 58.72 -4.79
C ARG A 488 27.72 59.38 -3.60
N GLU A 489 27.47 58.89 -2.38
CA GLU A 489 28.12 59.39 -1.17
C GLU A 489 29.45 58.68 -0.90
N LEU A 490 29.75 57.61 -1.63
CA LEU A 490 30.91 56.77 -1.40
C LEU A 490 32.01 57.00 -2.44
N TYR A 491 33.26 56.82 -2.00
CA TYR A 491 34.46 56.97 -2.82
C TYR A 491 35.25 55.66 -2.90
N ASP A 492 35.90 55.46 -4.05
CA ASP A 492 36.77 54.32 -4.32
C ASP A 492 38.13 54.46 -3.63
N ASP A 493 38.35 53.65 -2.59
CA ASP A 493 39.60 53.67 -1.81
C ASP A 493 40.81 53.08 -2.56
N ARG A 494 40.62 52.63 -3.81
CA ARG A 494 41.72 52.30 -4.72
C ARG A 494 42.37 53.54 -5.35
N ILE A 495 41.69 54.68 -5.32
CA ILE A 495 42.26 55.96 -5.75
C ILE A 495 42.99 56.58 -4.57
N LEU A 496 44.31 56.75 -4.72
CA LEU A 496 45.19 57.29 -3.69
C LEU A 496 44.65 58.62 -3.12
N LEU A 497 44.20 59.52 -3.99
CA LEU A 497 43.68 60.82 -3.58
C LEU A 497 42.46 60.70 -2.64
N PHE A 498 41.49 59.83 -2.95
CA PHE A 498 40.33 59.61 -2.09
C PHE A 498 40.73 59.01 -0.75
N THR A 499 41.63 58.03 -0.76
CA THR A 499 42.10 57.37 0.47
C THR A 499 42.88 58.31 1.37
N THR A 500 43.66 59.23 0.80
CA THR A 500 44.42 60.24 1.56
C THR A 500 43.49 61.28 2.18
N VAL A 501 42.54 61.83 1.41
CA VAL A 501 41.63 62.89 1.89
C VAL A 501 40.62 62.35 2.90
N PHE A 502 40.08 61.16 2.65
CA PHE A 502 39.01 60.56 3.45
C PHE A 502 39.50 59.49 4.42
N ALA A 503 40.80 59.48 4.77
CA ALA A 503 41.38 58.54 5.72
C ALA A 503 40.63 58.55 7.05
N GLY A 504 40.15 57.38 7.50
CA GLY A 504 39.42 57.25 8.77
C GLY A 504 37.98 57.79 8.76
N SER A 505 37.47 58.21 7.60
CA SER A 505 36.08 58.65 7.45
C SER A 505 35.13 57.50 7.05
N ASP A 506 33.84 57.79 7.17
CA ASP A 506 32.73 56.89 6.84
C ASP A 506 32.25 57.02 5.38
N VAL A 507 32.97 57.75 4.51
CA VAL A 507 32.61 57.95 3.10
C VAL A 507 33.34 56.98 2.14
N LEU A 508 34.14 56.06 2.67
CA LEU A 508 34.77 55.00 1.88
C LEU A 508 33.87 53.75 1.86
N ILE A 509 33.91 52.99 0.77
CA ILE A 509 33.11 51.76 0.63
C ILE A 509 33.62 50.61 1.54
N ALA A 510 32.71 49.74 2.00
CA ALA A 510 33.04 48.56 2.80
C ALA A 510 34.11 47.66 2.13
N PRO A 511 35.12 47.17 2.89
CA PRO A 511 36.21 46.33 2.37
C PRO A 511 35.78 45.14 1.50
N LYS A 512 34.69 44.46 1.88
CA LYS A 512 34.17 43.29 1.15
C LYS A 512 33.60 43.61 -0.23
N LEU A 513 33.34 44.89 -0.53
CA LEU A 513 32.76 45.35 -1.79
C LEU A 513 33.79 46.02 -2.71
N ARG A 514 35.07 46.08 -2.32
CA ARG A 514 36.18 46.75 -3.04
C ARG A 514 36.70 46.00 -4.27
N CYS A 515 35.98 44.99 -4.75
CA CYS A 515 36.42 44.21 -5.89
C CYS A 515 36.20 44.97 -7.20
N GLY A 516 37.25 45.13 -8.01
CA GLY A 516 37.23 46.00 -9.20
C GLY A 516 36.29 45.63 -10.34
N TRP A 517 35.54 44.54 -10.23
CA TRP A 517 34.49 44.12 -11.16
C TRP A 517 33.09 44.48 -10.66
N LEU A 518 32.92 44.79 -9.37
CA LEU A 518 31.68 45.33 -8.78
C LEU A 518 31.49 46.83 -9.10
N SER A 519 32.56 47.49 -9.56
CA SER A 519 32.56 48.94 -9.79
C SER A 519 31.62 49.38 -10.89
N ASN A 520 31.42 48.60 -11.96
CA ASN A 520 30.61 49.05 -13.11
C ASN A 520 29.15 49.34 -12.71
N VAL A 521 28.57 48.51 -11.84
CA VAL A 521 27.21 48.73 -11.31
C VAL A 521 27.20 49.91 -10.36
N LEU A 522 28.14 49.96 -9.42
CA LEU A 522 28.23 51.06 -8.46
C LEU A 522 28.39 52.42 -9.16
N VAL A 523 29.21 52.50 -10.20
CA VAL A 523 29.41 53.69 -11.04
C VAL A 523 28.12 54.09 -11.74
N SER A 524 27.36 53.12 -12.26
CA SER A 524 26.04 53.40 -12.85
C SER A 524 25.02 53.96 -11.84
N LEU A 525 25.24 53.73 -10.54
CA LEU A 525 24.46 54.28 -9.43
C LEU A 525 25.04 55.59 -8.86
N GLY A 526 26.14 56.09 -9.42
CA GLY A 526 26.79 57.35 -9.06
C GLY A 526 28.02 57.24 -8.16
N PHE A 527 28.55 56.03 -7.92
CA PHE A 527 29.77 55.84 -7.14
C PHE A 527 30.99 56.57 -7.72
N ASN A 528 31.75 57.25 -6.86
CA ASN A 528 32.89 58.06 -7.28
C ASN A 528 34.12 57.15 -7.46
N ASP A 529 34.32 56.64 -8.68
CA ASP A 529 35.42 55.74 -9.06
C ASP A 529 36.57 56.42 -9.80
N LYS A 530 36.46 57.73 -10.08
CA LYS A 530 37.43 58.57 -10.78
C LYS A 530 37.37 60.00 -10.26
N VAL A 531 38.46 60.74 -10.45
CA VAL A 531 38.51 62.18 -10.15
C VAL A 531 38.20 62.94 -11.43
N ASP A 532 37.02 63.54 -11.50
CA ASP A 532 36.67 64.53 -12.53
C ASP A 532 36.76 65.96 -11.97
N ASP A 533 36.49 66.95 -12.82
CA ASP A 533 36.61 68.37 -12.45
C ASP A 533 35.70 68.73 -11.26
N GLU A 534 34.51 68.13 -11.16
CA GLU A 534 33.55 68.41 -10.08
C GLU A 534 34.00 67.79 -8.76
N ILE A 535 34.42 66.52 -8.79
CA ILE A 535 34.96 65.82 -7.63
C ILE A 535 36.26 66.48 -7.18
N PHE A 536 37.11 66.93 -8.09
CA PHE A 536 38.34 67.64 -7.76
C PHE A 536 38.07 68.94 -7.00
N ILE A 537 37.11 69.75 -7.46
CA ILE A 537 36.70 70.98 -6.75
C ILE A 537 36.17 70.64 -5.35
N ARG A 538 35.33 69.61 -5.22
CA ARG A 538 34.80 69.16 -3.91
C ARG A 538 35.91 68.70 -2.97
N LEU A 539 36.88 67.93 -3.48
CA LEU A 539 38.04 67.49 -2.70
C LEU A 539 38.90 68.66 -2.24
N ALA A 540 39.11 69.67 -3.09
CA ALA A 540 39.88 70.86 -2.73
C ALA A 540 39.24 71.61 -1.54
N PHE A 541 37.92 71.75 -1.52
CA PHE A 541 37.18 72.30 -0.38
C PHE A 541 37.32 71.45 0.89
N GLU A 542 37.27 70.12 0.78
CA GLU A 542 37.44 69.25 1.96
C GLU A 542 38.86 69.29 2.52
N ILE A 543 39.89 69.37 1.67
CA ILE A 543 41.27 69.55 2.11
C ILE A 543 41.44 70.90 2.84
N GLU A 544 40.84 71.98 2.32
CA GLU A 544 40.84 73.30 2.97
C GLU A 544 40.13 73.26 4.34
N ASN A 545 39.00 72.56 4.44
CA ASN A 545 38.30 72.36 5.72
C ASN A 545 39.13 71.57 6.73
N LEU A 546 39.83 70.51 6.29
CA LEU A 546 40.75 69.74 7.13
C LEU A 546 41.92 70.58 7.62
N TYR A 547 42.41 71.51 6.80
CA TYR A 547 43.46 72.47 7.16
C TYR A 547 43.05 73.45 8.27
N ASN A 548 41.75 73.74 8.39
CA ASN A 548 41.20 74.67 9.37
C ASN A 548 40.88 74.01 10.74
N LEU A 549 41.10 72.70 10.91
CA LEU A 549 40.96 71.99 12.18
C LEU A 549 42.26 72.00 12.99
N PRO A 550 42.24 72.23 14.33
CA PRO A 550 43.45 72.27 15.13
C PRO A 550 43.88 70.85 15.55
N SER A 551 44.69 70.14 14.74
CA SER A 551 45.46 68.96 15.18
C SER A 551 46.48 68.41 14.15
N PRO A 552 47.48 67.61 14.58
CA PRO A 552 48.86 67.69 14.09
C PRO A 552 49.22 66.68 12.99
N LEU A 553 48.24 66.14 12.27
CA LEU A 553 48.49 65.09 11.25
C LEU A 553 48.96 65.63 9.89
N ILE A 554 48.88 66.94 9.66
CA ILE A 554 49.19 67.56 8.36
C ILE A 554 50.70 67.53 8.05
N TYR A 555 51.56 67.42 9.07
CA TYR A 555 53.02 67.44 8.88
C TYR A 555 53.59 66.21 8.16
N SER A 556 52.91 65.06 8.13
CA SER A 556 53.40 63.88 7.41
C SER A 556 53.05 63.87 5.93
N ILE A 557 52.02 64.61 5.51
CA ILE A 557 51.55 64.62 4.12
C ILE A 557 52.35 65.62 3.27
N MET A 558 52.91 66.68 3.87
CA MET A 558 53.67 67.71 3.15
C MET A 558 55.14 67.35 2.86
N LEU A 559 55.65 66.19 3.29
CA LEU A 559 57.06 65.80 3.08
C LEU A 559 57.28 64.81 1.93
N GLU A 560 56.22 64.35 1.24
CA GLU A 560 56.33 63.42 0.10
C GLU A 560 55.78 63.96 -1.25
N TYR A 561 55.50 65.26 -1.34
CA TYR A 561 55.38 66.02 -2.58
C TYR A 561 56.36 67.19 -2.56
#